data_AF-A0A0K0FQN9-F1
#
_entry.id   AF-A0A0K0FQN9-F1
#
_cell.length_a   1.000
_cell.length_b   1.000
_cell.length_c   1.000
_cell.angle_alpha   90.00
_cell.angle_beta   90.00
_cell.angle_gamma   90.00
#
_symmetry.space_group_name_H-M   'P 1'
#
loop_
_entity.id
_entity.type
_entity.pdbx_description
1 polymer ?
#
loop_
_entity_poly.entity_id
_entity_poly.type
_entity_poly.pdbx_seq_one_letter_code
_entity_poly.pdbx_strand_id
1 'polypeptide(L)'
;MTFLTRSLFLITLKLLFFITYLLIFIQRNYTENDIIYEEDKNFDDNQTDFTEIANELKNNVSIFCLIHTSPKYKESRAIHLKNTWLKRCNDYLFVSTENDQTLPSIKGFRRDGYQFSNARMRKGLSYVYDKFGDKYDWIFKVDDDTYAIMENIRMFVINRNPREDHYYGFKLKIKDYYGHKVKYMSGGGYLISKEALKKLVTVAFRNPKICSPTPNIPDDVQIGRCFSNINITAMDSRDIYDRHVFLPSSFSEFASLIESTHWNGFQKRSYYDLPKGMSALGNFPMSFHYAIGDMQYGLEYLFYHAEVAGRTSRIIRKKPLSNGLNPENAINMIKMYGKSHFKY
;
A
#
# COMPACT_ATOMS: atom_id res chain seq x y z
N MET A 1 -17.87 66.16 15.46
CA MET A 1 -17.27 64.83 15.23
C MET A 1 -18.15 64.02 14.27
N THR A 2 -18.38 64.53 13.04
CA THR A 2 -19.48 64.01 12.19
C THR A 2 -19.23 64.03 10.68
N PHE A 3 -18.06 64.50 10.21
CA PHE A 3 -17.72 64.49 8.78
C PHE A 3 -16.57 63.53 8.44
N LEU A 4 -15.51 63.50 9.26
CA LEU A 4 -14.36 62.61 9.07
C LEU A 4 -14.75 61.12 9.15
N THR A 5 -15.63 60.77 10.08
CA THR A 5 -16.09 59.38 10.30
C THR A 5 -16.94 58.86 9.15
N ARG A 6 -17.79 59.72 8.56
CA ARG A 6 -18.58 59.38 7.35
C ARG A 6 -17.70 59.19 6.13
N SER A 7 -16.69 60.03 5.95
CA SER A 7 -15.72 59.90 4.85
C SER A 7 -14.92 58.61 4.96
N LEU A 8 -14.42 58.29 6.16
CA LEU A 8 -13.66 57.06 6.41
C LEU A 8 -14.51 55.80 6.17
N PHE A 9 -15.78 55.81 6.58
CA PHE A 9 -16.72 54.70 6.34
C PHE A 9 -17.01 54.48 4.84
N LEU A 10 -17.13 55.54 4.05
CA LEU A 10 -17.34 55.42 2.60
C LEU A 10 -16.09 54.89 1.89
N ILE A 11 -14.90 55.26 2.37
CA ILE A 11 -13.63 54.75 1.84
C ILE A 11 -13.47 53.26 2.16
N THR A 12 -13.74 52.83 3.39
CA THR A 12 -13.64 51.41 3.76
C THR A 12 -14.64 50.55 3.00
N LEU A 13 -15.87 51.04 2.79
CA LEU A 13 -16.88 50.33 2.02
C LEU A 13 -16.45 50.15 0.55
N LYS A 14 -15.91 51.21 -0.09
CA LYS A 14 -15.36 51.12 -1.45
C LYS A 14 -14.18 50.16 -1.55
N LEU A 15 -13.30 50.15 -0.56
CA LEU A 15 -12.17 49.22 -0.50
C LEU A 15 -12.67 47.76 -0.41
N LEU A 16 -13.71 47.52 0.40
CA LEU A 16 -14.30 46.19 0.56
C LEU A 16 -14.92 45.69 -0.76
N PHE A 17 -15.65 46.54 -1.48
CA PHE A 17 -16.20 46.22 -2.80
C PHE A 17 -15.12 45.96 -3.85
N PHE A 18 -14.01 46.72 -3.80
CA PHE A 18 -12.89 46.49 -4.72
C PHE A 18 -12.20 45.14 -4.44
N ILE A 19 -11.98 44.81 -3.16
CA ILE A 19 -11.38 43.52 -2.77
C ILE A 19 -12.28 42.35 -3.15
N THR A 20 -13.59 42.43 -2.91
CA THR A 20 -14.52 41.36 -3.31
C THR A 20 -14.61 41.21 -4.82
N TYR A 21 -14.61 42.31 -5.58
CA TYR A 21 -14.53 42.25 -7.04
C TYR A 21 -13.23 41.59 -7.52
N LEU A 22 -12.07 41.93 -6.93
CA LEU A 22 -10.79 41.34 -7.28
C LEU A 22 -10.77 39.83 -7.01
N LEU A 23 -11.32 39.40 -5.87
CA LEU A 23 -11.43 37.98 -5.51
C LEU A 23 -12.34 37.20 -6.49
N ILE A 24 -13.49 37.77 -6.87
CA ILE A 24 -14.39 37.16 -7.86
C ILE A 24 -13.71 37.07 -9.23
N PHE A 25 -12.98 38.11 -9.64
CA PHE A 25 -12.26 38.13 -10.91
C PHE A 25 -11.14 37.08 -10.95
N ILE A 26 -10.36 36.94 -9.86
CA ILE A 26 -9.33 35.91 -9.74
C ILE A 26 -9.98 34.51 -9.79
N GLN A 27 -11.05 34.28 -9.03
CA GLN A 27 -11.73 32.99 -9.00
C GLN A 27 -12.31 32.60 -10.37
N ARG A 28 -12.84 33.58 -11.12
CA ARG A 28 -13.36 33.36 -12.47
C ARG A 28 -12.26 33.05 -13.49
N ASN A 29 -11.11 33.74 -13.44
CA ASN A 29 -9.97 33.41 -14.31
C ASN A 29 -9.35 32.05 -14.00
N TYR A 30 -9.34 31.62 -12.73
CA TYR A 30 -8.92 30.26 -12.37
C TYR A 30 -9.88 29.21 -12.93
N THR A 31 -11.19 29.43 -12.81
CA THR A 31 -12.20 28.48 -13.33
C THR A 31 -12.25 28.43 -14.86
N GLU A 32 -12.15 29.56 -15.57
CA GLU A 32 -12.08 29.57 -17.04
C GLU A 32 -10.83 28.86 -17.57
N ASN A 33 -9.67 29.01 -16.91
CA ASN A 33 -8.46 28.27 -17.29
C ASN A 33 -8.56 26.75 -17.03
N ASP A 34 -9.22 26.33 -15.94
CA ASP A 34 -9.44 24.90 -15.68
C ASP A 34 -10.40 24.27 -16.71
N ILE A 35 -11.41 25.01 -17.18
CA ILE A 35 -12.37 24.55 -18.20
C ILE A 35 -11.69 24.39 -19.58
N ILE A 36 -10.76 25.28 -19.94
CA ILE A 36 -10.05 25.21 -21.24
C ILE A 36 -9.12 23.98 -21.31
N TYR A 37 -8.66 23.44 -20.17
CA TYR A 37 -7.85 22.22 -20.13
C TYR A 37 -8.67 20.91 -20.22
N GLU A 38 -9.99 20.95 -20.08
CA GLU A 38 -10.85 19.76 -20.17
C GLU A 38 -11.33 19.45 -21.60
N GLU A 39 -11.14 20.34 -22.57
CA GLU A 39 -11.74 20.22 -23.90
C GLU A 39 -10.89 19.47 -24.95
N ASP A 40 -9.70 18.96 -24.61
CA ASP A 40 -8.87 18.15 -25.51
C ASP A 40 -9.09 16.63 -25.33
N LYS A 41 -10.37 16.22 -25.36
CA LYS A 41 -10.76 14.80 -25.43
C LYS A 41 -11.16 14.44 -26.85
N ASN A 42 -10.18 14.16 -27.69
CA ASN A 42 -10.30 13.27 -28.84
C ASN A 42 -8.92 12.76 -29.26
N PHE A 43 -8.24 12.04 -28.36
CA PHE A 43 -7.13 11.17 -28.75
C PHE A 43 -7.71 9.77 -28.98
N ASP A 44 -7.69 9.32 -30.24
CA ASP A 44 -8.19 8.01 -30.65
C ASP A 44 -7.41 6.87 -29.97
N ASP A 45 -8.18 6.00 -29.33
CA ASP A 45 -7.88 5.12 -28.19
C ASP A 45 -7.59 3.67 -28.65
N ASN A 46 -6.61 3.50 -29.54
CA ASN A 46 -6.21 2.18 -30.04
C ASN A 46 -5.05 1.53 -29.25
N GLN A 47 -4.81 1.99 -28.02
CA GLN A 47 -3.91 1.35 -27.06
C GLN A 47 -4.78 0.68 -26.00
N THR A 48 -4.58 -0.61 -25.70
CA THR A 48 -5.27 -1.22 -24.54
C THR A 48 -5.05 -0.33 -23.33
N ASP A 49 -6.13 0.24 -22.82
CA ASP A 49 -6.06 1.12 -21.67
C ASP A 49 -5.42 0.32 -20.52
N PHE A 50 -4.43 0.92 -19.86
CA PHE A 50 -3.83 0.39 -18.64
C PHE A 50 -4.92 -0.05 -17.65
N THR A 51 -6.07 0.66 -17.63
CA THR A 51 -7.26 0.32 -16.86
C THR A 51 -7.80 -1.08 -17.18
N GLU A 52 -7.88 -1.49 -18.44
CA GLU A 52 -8.37 -2.83 -18.81
C GLU A 52 -7.45 -3.93 -18.29
N ILE A 53 -6.13 -3.74 -18.45
CA ILE A 53 -5.13 -4.69 -17.96
C ILE A 53 -5.15 -4.76 -16.42
N ALA A 54 -5.26 -3.62 -15.75
CA ALA A 54 -5.36 -3.56 -14.29
C ALA A 54 -6.64 -4.23 -13.77
N ASN A 55 -7.77 -4.06 -14.46
CA ASN A 55 -9.03 -4.74 -14.16
C ASN A 55 -8.91 -6.25 -14.37
N GLU A 56 -8.28 -6.68 -15.45
CA GLU A 56 -8.10 -8.11 -15.73
C GLU A 56 -7.14 -8.76 -14.70
N LEU A 57 -6.10 -8.05 -14.25
CA LEU A 57 -5.31 -8.50 -13.10
C LEU A 57 -6.16 -8.61 -11.84
N LYS A 58 -7.01 -7.62 -11.56
CA LYS A 58 -7.90 -7.58 -10.40
C LYS A 58 -8.93 -8.71 -10.38
N ASN A 59 -9.39 -9.14 -11.56
CA ASN A 59 -10.29 -10.28 -11.73
C ASN A 59 -9.57 -11.62 -11.55
N ASN A 60 -8.35 -11.75 -12.08
CA ASN A 60 -7.56 -12.98 -12.00
C ASN A 60 -6.92 -13.23 -10.62
N VAL A 61 -6.66 -12.16 -9.86
CA VAL A 61 -6.03 -12.24 -8.53
C VAL A 61 -6.80 -11.35 -7.55
N SER A 62 -7.61 -12.01 -6.72
CA SER A 62 -8.43 -11.34 -5.71
C SER A 62 -7.65 -11.08 -4.42
N ILE A 63 -7.58 -9.81 -4.00
CA ILE A 63 -6.82 -9.38 -2.81
C ILE A 63 -7.70 -8.56 -1.86
N PHE A 64 -7.83 -9.03 -0.62
CA PHE A 64 -8.43 -8.29 0.48
C PHE A 64 -7.37 -7.48 1.24
N CYS A 65 -7.56 -6.17 1.36
CA CYS A 65 -6.62 -5.30 2.06
C CYS A 65 -7.07 -5.07 3.51
N LEU A 66 -6.23 -5.45 4.48
CA LEU A 66 -6.49 -5.29 5.91
C LEU A 66 -5.54 -4.23 6.49
N ILE A 67 -6.09 -3.10 6.90
CA ILE A 67 -5.30 -1.92 7.28
C ILE A 67 -5.30 -1.77 8.79
N HIS A 68 -4.13 -1.77 9.42
CA HIS A 68 -3.99 -1.44 10.83
C HIS A 68 -3.93 0.08 11.01
N THR A 69 -4.81 0.64 11.84
CA THR A 69 -4.84 2.08 12.13
C THR A 69 -5.24 2.38 13.59
N SER A 70 -5.44 3.66 13.89
CA SER A 70 -5.93 4.21 15.15
C SER A 70 -6.81 5.43 14.86
N PRO A 71 -7.83 5.75 15.68
CA PRO A 71 -8.70 6.91 15.44
C PRO A 71 -7.92 8.23 15.29
N LYS A 72 -6.80 8.37 16.00
CA LYS A 72 -5.94 9.56 15.92
C LYS A 72 -5.23 9.73 14.56
N TYR A 73 -5.13 8.66 13.76
CA TYR A 73 -4.50 8.65 12.44
C TYR A 73 -5.51 8.64 11.30
N LYS A 74 -6.81 8.71 11.61
CA LYS A 74 -7.88 8.74 10.61
C LYS A 74 -7.62 9.83 9.56
N GLU A 75 -7.56 11.09 10.02
CA GLU A 75 -7.44 12.25 9.13
C GLU A 75 -6.02 12.45 8.59
N SER A 76 -4.98 12.11 9.36
CA SER A 76 -3.59 12.36 8.95
C SER A 76 -3.00 11.26 8.06
N ARG A 77 -3.63 10.09 8.01
CA ARG A 77 -3.08 8.91 7.32
C ARG A 77 -4.15 8.11 6.59
N ALA A 78 -5.09 7.52 7.32
CA ALA A 78 -5.96 6.47 6.80
C ALA A 78 -6.91 6.92 5.67
N ILE A 79 -7.41 8.16 5.72
CA ILE A 79 -8.27 8.71 4.65
C ILE A 79 -7.53 8.81 3.31
N HIS A 80 -6.22 9.06 3.32
CA HIS A 80 -5.44 9.27 2.10
C HIS A 80 -5.24 7.96 1.34
N LEU A 81 -5.15 6.84 2.06
CA LEU A 81 -5.13 5.51 1.46
C LEU A 81 -6.44 5.24 0.69
N LYS A 82 -7.59 5.62 1.26
CA LYS A 82 -8.91 5.49 0.59
C LYS A 82 -8.99 6.32 -0.68
N ASN A 83 -8.47 7.53 -0.64
CA ASN A 83 -8.51 8.48 -1.76
C ASN A 83 -7.51 8.13 -2.88
N THR A 84 -6.56 7.23 -2.61
CA THR A 84 -5.50 6.84 -3.56
C THR A 84 -5.59 5.35 -3.88
N TRP A 85 -4.74 4.50 -3.32
CA TRP A 85 -4.53 3.14 -3.80
C TRP A 85 -5.53 2.09 -3.29
N LEU A 86 -6.24 2.32 -2.19
CA LEU A 86 -7.19 1.32 -1.67
C LEU A 86 -8.35 1.03 -2.63
N LYS A 87 -8.70 1.98 -3.51
CA LYS A 87 -9.70 1.76 -4.57
C LYS A 87 -9.33 0.62 -5.53
N ARG A 88 -8.04 0.27 -5.60
CA ARG A 88 -7.51 -0.83 -6.42
C ARG A 88 -7.49 -2.18 -5.70
N CYS A 89 -7.78 -2.25 -4.39
CA CYS A 89 -8.06 -3.52 -3.70
C CYS A 89 -9.39 -4.13 -4.19
N ASN A 90 -9.60 -5.44 -4.00
CA ASN A 90 -10.89 -6.06 -4.31
C ASN A 90 -11.93 -5.66 -3.26
N ASP A 91 -11.52 -5.69 -1.99
CA ASP A 91 -12.24 -5.13 -0.85
C ASP A 91 -11.21 -4.77 0.24
N TYR A 92 -11.63 -3.98 1.23
CA TYR A 92 -10.76 -3.58 2.33
C TYR A 92 -11.50 -3.40 3.65
N LEU A 93 -10.76 -3.49 4.76
CA LEU A 93 -11.24 -3.21 6.11
C LEU A 93 -10.13 -2.60 6.95
N PHE A 94 -10.51 -1.65 7.80
CA PHE A 94 -9.61 -1.08 8.81
C PHE A 94 -9.77 -1.81 10.14
N VAL A 95 -8.67 -1.97 10.87
CA VAL A 95 -8.66 -2.51 12.23
C VAL A 95 -8.12 -1.44 13.15
N SER A 96 -8.96 -1.00 14.08
CA SER A 96 -8.70 0.16 14.94
C SER A 96 -9.00 -0.17 16.40
N THR A 97 -8.94 0.83 17.28
CA THR A 97 -9.40 0.72 18.68
C THR A 97 -10.89 1.00 18.84
N GLU A 98 -11.55 1.44 17.78
CA GLU A 98 -12.96 1.84 17.73
C GLU A 98 -13.59 1.33 16.43
N ASN A 99 -14.93 1.23 16.43
CA ASN A 99 -15.67 1.02 15.19
C ASN A 99 -15.93 2.39 14.56
N ASP A 100 -15.73 2.52 13.27
CA ASP A 100 -16.00 3.74 12.51
C ASP A 100 -16.52 3.35 11.13
N GLN A 101 -17.71 3.80 10.77
CA GLN A 101 -18.31 3.49 9.47
C GLN A 101 -17.72 4.33 8.33
N THR A 102 -17.24 5.55 8.62
CA THR A 102 -16.68 6.42 7.57
C THR A 102 -15.29 5.95 7.15
N LEU A 103 -14.57 5.30 8.07
CA LEU A 103 -13.34 4.57 7.83
C LEU A 103 -13.62 3.10 8.16
N PRO A 104 -14.30 2.33 7.28
CA PRO A 104 -15.00 1.08 7.61
C PRO A 104 -14.12 0.16 8.45
N SER A 105 -14.22 0.32 9.77
CA SER A 105 -13.27 -0.20 10.73
C SER A 105 -13.98 -0.98 11.81
N ILE A 106 -13.30 -2.01 12.26
CA ILE A 106 -13.69 -2.79 13.42
C ILE A 106 -12.78 -2.52 14.60
N LYS A 107 -13.37 -2.52 15.79
CA LYS A 107 -12.67 -2.47 17.07
C LYS A 107 -11.95 -3.80 17.31
N GLY A 108 -10.63 -3.79 17.11
CA GLY A 108 -9.77 -4.94 17.36
C GLY A 108 -9.40 -5.11 18.83
N PHE A 109 -9.05 -4.01 19.51
CA PHE A 109 -8.60 -3.99 20.91
C PHE A 109 -8.70 -2.57 21.49
N ARG A 110 -8.85 -2.44 22.82
CA ARG A 110 -9.09 -1.14 23.46
C ARG A 110 -7.88 -0.21 23.56
N ARG A 111 -6.65 -0.75 23.59
CA ARG A 111 -5.42 0.06 23.75
C ARG A 111 -4.80 0.29 22.39
N ASP A 112 -4.29 1.49 22.14
CA ASP A 112 -3.50 1.84 20.97
C ASP A 112 -1.98 1.70 21.25
N GLY A 113 -1.17 1.67 20.20
CA GLY A 113 0.29 1.55 20.24
C GLY A 113 0.79 0.33 19.48
N TYR A 114 2.00 0.44 18.91
CA TYR A 114 2.66 -0.63 18.13
C TYR A 114 2.82 -1.90 18.97
N GLN A 115 3.20 -1.77 20.23
CA GLN A 115 3.31 -2.90 21.14
C GLN A 115 1.97 -3.64 21.34
N PHE A 116 0.82 -3.00 21.12
CA PHE A 116 -0.50 -3.63 21.26
C PHE A 116 -1.11 -4.11 19.93
N SER A 117 -0.37 -4.05 18.82
CA SER A 117 -0.92 -4.35 17.50
C SER A 117 -1.33 -5.81 17.34
N ASN A 118 -0.67 -6.78 18.02
CA ASN A 118 -1.04 -8.20 17.94
C ASN A 118 -2.51 -8.45 18.28
N ALA A 119 -3.02 -7.86 19.37
CA ALA A 119 -4.42 -8.07 19.77
C ALA A 119 -5.40 -7.57 18.71
N ARG A 120 -5.13 -6.39 18.13
CA ARG A 120 -5.95 -5.83 17.05
C ARG A 120 -5.87 -6.69 15.80
N MET A 121 -4.66 -7.03 15.36
CA MET A 121 -4.47 -7.74 14.10
C MET A 121 -4.92 -9.19 14.15
N ARG A 122 -4.77 -9.87 15.30
CA ARG A 122 -5.39 -11.19 15.52
C ARG A 122 -6.90 -11.13 15.34
N LYS A 123 -7.57 -10.12 15.93
CA LYS A 123 -9.01 -9.91 15.76
C LYS A 123 -9.38 -9.59 14.32
N GLY A 124 -8.61 -8.75 13.64
CA GLY A 124 -8.79 -8.40 12.24
C GLY A 124 -8.69 -9.59 11.30
N LEU A 125 -7.60 -10.35 11.40
CA LEU A 125 -7.37 -11.55 10.59
C LEU A 125 -8.41 -12.63 10.86
N SER A 126 -8.80 -12.87 12.12
CA SER A 126 -9.93 -13.74 12.45
C SER A 126 -11.23 -13.27 11.81
N TYR A 127 -11.54 -11.96 11.89
CA TYR A 127 -12.75 -11.41 11.29
C TYR A 127 -12.79 -11.60 9.77
N VAL A 128 -11.67 -11.34 9.08
CA VAL A 128 -11.55 -11.54 7.63
C VAL A 128 -11.75 -13.02 7.28
N TYR A 129 -11.14 -13.94 8.03
CA TYR A 129 -11.34 -15.37 7.83
C TYR A 129 -12.81 -15.77 8.03
N ASP A 130 -13.43 -15.36 9.14
CA ASP A 130 -14.80 -15.75 9.50
C ASP A 130 -15.85 -15.20 8.52
N LYS A 131 -15.60 -14.03 7.93
CA LYS A 131 -16.54 -13.37 7.00
C LYS A 131 -16.25 -13.62 5.52
N PHE A 132 -14.98 -13.85 5.18
CA PHE A 132 -14.50 -13.80 3.80
C PHE A 132 -13.46 -14.87 3.47
N GLY A 133 -13.21 -15.86 4.34
CA GLY A 133 -12.06 -16.78 4.24
C GLY A 133 -11.89 -17.50 2.90
N ASP A 134 -12.98 -17.74 2.18
CA ASP A 134 -12.97 -18.36 0.86
C ASP A 134 -13.23 -17.39 -0.31
N LYS A 135 -13.54 -16.11 -0.01
CA LYS A 135 -13.92 -15.10 -1.03
C LYS A 135 -12.73 -14.51 -1.77
N TYR A 136 -11.56 -14.40 -1.13
CA TYR A 136 -10.36 -13.81 -1.75
C TYR A 136 -9.19 -14.77 -1.69
N ASP A 137 -8.31 -14.70 -2.69
CA ASP A 137 -7.14 -15.56 -2.80
C ASP A 137 -6.01 -15.13 -1.87
N TRP A 138 -5.89 -13.82 -1.64
CA TRP A 138 -4.80 -13.22 -0.88
C TRP A 138 -5.30 -12.16 0.09
N ILE A 139 -4.65 -12.10 1.25
CA ILE A 139 -4.87 -11.05 2.25
C ILE A 139 -3.60 -10.23 2.33
N PHE A 140 -3.72 -8.93 2.11
CA PHE A 140 -2.63 -7.98 2.21
C PHE A 140 -2.81 -7.13 3.46
N LYS A 141 -2.03 -7.42 4.51
CA LYS A 141 -1.99 -6.61 5.72
C LYS A 141 -1.03 -5.46 5.50
N VAL A 142 -1.46 -4.24 5.80
CA VAL A 142 -0.61 -3.04 5.82
C VAL A 142 -0.90 -2.15 7.02
N ASP A 143 -0.01 -1.19 7.26
CA ASP A 143 -0.24 -0.09 8.20
C ASP A 143 -0.84 1.12 7.46
N ASP A 144 -1.45 2.04 8.21
CA ASP A 144 -2.09 3.26 7.68
C ASP A 144 -1.14 4.29 7.05
N ASP A 145 0.16 4.03 7.05
CA ASP A 145 1.22 4.80 6.41
C ASP A 145 1.94 4.01 5.30
N THR A 146 1.21 3.11 4.64
CA THR A 146 1.71 2.31 3.50
C THR A 146 1.09 2.79 2.19
N TYR A 147 1.90 2.90 1.13
CA TYR A 147 1.42 3.02 -0.25
C TYR A 147 1.69 1.70 -0.99
N ALA A 148 0.71 1.19 -1.75
CA ALA A 148 0.85 -0.07 -2.47
C ALA A 148 0.52 0.03 -3.95
N ILE A 149 1.28 -0.71 -4.76
CA ILE A 149 1.07 -0.83 -6.21
C ILE A 149 0.42 -2.19 -6.48
N MET A 150 -0.91 -2.21 -6.50
CA MET A 150 -1.69 -3.45 -6.49
C MET A 150 -1.47 -4.31 -7.73
N GLU A 151 -1.22 -3.69 -8.89
CA GLU A 151 -0.90 -4.36 -10.15
C GLU A 151 0.42 -5.15 -10.04
N ASN A 152 1.42 -4.57 -9.38
CA ASN A 152 2.71 -5.23 -9.14
C ASN A 152 2.58 -6.39 -8.15
N ILE A 153 1.76 -6.22 -7.10
CA ILE A 153 1.45 -7.31 -6.16
C ILE A 153 0.74 -8.46 -6.89
N ARG A 154 -0.25 -8.16 -7.74
CA ARG A 154 -0.98 -9.18 -8.51
C ARG A 154 -0.08 -9.90 -9.48
N MET A 155 0.75 -9.17 -10.24
CA MET A 155 1.76 -9.77 -11.10
C MET A 155 2.69 -10.71 -10.33
N PHE A 156 3.09 -10.35 -9.12
CA PHE A 156 3.93 -11.20 -8.29
C PHE A 156 3.23 -12.53 -7.99
N VAL A 157 1.98 -12.52 -7.53
CA VAL A 157 1.30 -13.75 -7.12
C VAL A 157 0.49 -14.46 -8.22
N ILE A 158 0.38 -13.92 -9.43
CA ILE A 158 -0.52 -14.43 -10.49
C ILE A 158 -0.32 -15.90 -10.87
N ASN A 159 0.89 -16.43 -10.65
CA ASN A 159 1.25 -17.81 -10.96
C ASN A 159 1.36 -18.69 -9.71
N ARG A 160 1.02 -18.17 -8.52
CA ARG A 160 1.10 -18.88 -7.25
C ARG A 160 -0.27 -19.42 -6.89
N ASN A 161 -0.29 -20.62 -6.31
CA ASN A 161 -1.52 -21.26 -5.89
C ASN A 161 -1.94 -20.72 -4.51
N PRO A 162 -3.05 -19.97 -4.39
CA PRO A 162 -3.47 -19.43 -3.09
C PRO A 162 -3.95 -20.51 -2.09
N ARG A 163 -4.05 -21.78 -2.53
CA ARG A 163 -4.32 -22.94 -1.66
C ARG A 163 -3.03 -23.53 -1.04
N GLU A 164 -1.88 -22.97 -1.34
CA GLU A 164 -0.59 -23.31 -0.70
C GLU A 164 -0.21 -22.26 0.33
N ASP A 165 0.72 -22.62 1.22
CA ASP A 165 1.12 -21.76 2.34
C ASP A 165 2.10 -20.68 1.88
N HIS A 166 1.57 -19.48 1.63
CA HIS A 166 2.39 -18.33 1.22
C HIS A 166 2.41 -17.22 2.27
N TYR A 167 3.60 -16.70 2.55
CA TYR A 167 3.84 -15.55 3.42
C TYR A 167 5.00 -14.69 2.89
N TYR A 168 4.66 -13.55 2.29
CA TYR A 168 5.57 -12.65 1.58
C TYR A 168 5.61 -11.25 2.18
N GLY A 169 6.73 -10.54 2.02
CA GLY A 169 6.95 -9.19 2.52
C GLY A 169 8.44 -8.89 2.67
N PHE A 170 8.81 -7.81 3.36
CA PHE A 170 10.22 -7.53 3.65
C PHE A 170 10.71 -8.37 4.84
N LYS A 171 11.51 -9.40 4.56
CA LYS A 171 11.92 -10.40 5.56
C LYS A 171 12.99 -9.89 6.53
N LEU A 172 12.62 -9.82 7.80
CA LEU A 172 13.48 -9.47 8.92
C LEU A 172 13.81 -10.70 9.78
N LYS A 173 14.91 -10.59 10.53
CA LYS A 173 15.33 -11.53 11.57
C LYS A 173 15.66 -10.78 12.86
N ILE A 174 15.16 -11.30 13.97
CA ILE A 174 15.51 -10.82 15.32
C ILE A 174 15.73 -12.01 16.26
N LYS A 175 16.37 -11.75 17.39
CA LYS A 175 16.22 -12.58 18.59
C LYS A 175 15.13 -11.96 19.45
N ASP A 176 14.15 -12.76 19.88
CA ASP A 176 13.15 -12.27 20.81
C ASP A 176 13.69 -12.13 22.25
N TYR A 177 12.83 -11.67 23.16
CA TYR A 177 13.14 -11.55 24.60
C TYR A 177 13.63 -12.86 25.23
N TYR A 178 13.23 -14.01 24.68
CA TYR A 178 13.62 -15.35 25.14
C TYR A 178 14.81 -15.93 24.37
N GLY A 179 15.43 -15.15 23.47
CA GLY A 179 16.58 -15.57 22.67
C GLY A 179 16.23 -16.39 21.43
N HIS A 180 14.95 -16.65 21.14
CA HIS A 180 14.54 -17.40 19.95
C HIS A 180 14.77 -16.59 18.68
N LYS A 181 15.30 -17.23 17.64
CA LYS A 181 15.46 -16.62 16.32
C LYS A 181 14.11 -16.58 15.62
N VAL A 182 13.60 -15.39 15.39
CA VAL A 182 12.33 -15.16 14.69
C VAL A 182 12.63 -14.59 13.31
N LYS A 183 12.05 -15.21 12.28
CA LYS A 183 12.03 -14.68 10.91
C LYS A 183 10.61 -14.25 10.61
N TYR A 184 10.41 -13.00 10.21
CA TYR A 184 9.08 -12.42 10.04
C TYR A 184 9.10 -11.38 8.92
N MET A 185 7.93 -10.98 8.43
CA MET A 185 7.80 -9.87 7.49
C MET A 185 7.61 -8.56 8.25
N SER A 186 8.29 -7.50 7.83
CA SER A 186 8.15 -6.15 8.41
C SER A 186 6.69 -5.69 8.49
N GLY A 187 6.34 -4.94 9.54
CA GLY A 187 5.00 -4.40 9.77
C GLY A 187 4.43 -3.55 8.63
N GLY A 188 5.31 -2.92 7.83
CA GLY A 188 4.91 -2.06 6.71
C GLY A 188 4.24 -2.73 5.52
N GLY A 189 4.10 -4.05 5.54
CA GLY A 189 3.22 -4.76 4.62
C GLY A 189 3.62 -6.22 4.46
N TYR A 190 2.65 -7.12 4.56
CA TYR A 190 2.83 -8.52 4.21
C TYR A 190 1.60 -9.12 3.54
N LEU A 191 1.86 -10.05 2.62
CA LEU A 191 0.88 -10.76 1.82
C LEU A 191 0.84 -12.22 2.26
N ILE A 192 -0.36 -12.73 2.55
CA ILE A 192 -0.58 -14.14 2.87
C ILE A 192 -1.65 -14.73 1.95
N SER A 193 -1.47 -15.98 1.54
CA SER A 193 -2.50 -16.77 0.85
C SER A 193 -3.70 -17.06 1.77
N LYS A 194 -4.86 -17.34 1.20
CA LYS A 194 -6.03 -17.81 1.96
C LYS A 194 -5.77 -19.08 2.77
N GLU A 195 -4.96 -20.03 2.27
CA GLU A 195 -4.63 -21.24 3.04
C GLU A 195 -3.79 -20.90 4.28
N ALA A 196 -2.77 -20.05 4.13
CA ALA A 196 -2.00 -19.54 5.27
C ALA A 196 -2.88 -18.80 6.30
N LEU A 197 -3.82 -17.95 5.86
CA LEU A 197 -4.78 -17.30 6.77
C LEU A 197 -5.63 -18.34 7.52
N LYS A 198 -6.18 -19.32 6.82
CA LYS A 198 -6.98 -20.40 7.41
C LYS A 198 -6.21 -21.13 8.50
N LYS A 199 -4.97 -21.56 8.24
CA LYS A 199 -4.14 -22.25 9.24
C LYS A 199 -3.76 -21.33 10.40
N LEU A 200 -3.44 -20.07 10.12
CA LEU A 200 -3.16 -19.07 11.17
C LEU A 200 -4.33 -18.94 12.15
N VAL A 201 -5.56 -18.83 11.65
CA VAL A 201 -6.76 -18.63 12.48
C VAL A 201 -7.22 -19.93 13.15
N THR A 202 -7.25 -21.04 12.41
CA THR A 202 -7.85 -22.30 12.90
C THR A 202 -6.90 -23.19 13.67
N VAL A 203 -5.58 -23.07 13.45
CA VAL A 203 -4.54 -23.86 14.13
C VAL A 203 -3.76 -22.99 15.10
N ALA A 204 -3.06 -21.96 14.60
CA ALA A 204 -2.13 -21.20 15.42
C ALA A 204 -2.86 -20.37 16.49
N PHE A 205 -3.86 -19.57 16.10
CA PHE A 205 -4.55 -18.68 17.02
C PHE A 205 -5.33 -19.40 18.12
N ARG A 206 -5.73 -20.66 17.89
CA ARG A 206 -6.44 -21.49 18.87
C ARG A 206 -5.54 -22.14 19.91
N ASN A 207 -4.22 -22.11 19.72
CA ASN A 207 -3.26 -22.74 20.61
C ASN A 207 -2.25 -21.72 21.18
N PRO A 208 -2.39 -21.29 22.46
CA PRO A 208 -1.49 -20.32 23.09
C PRO A 208 -0.01 -20.73 23.13
N LYS A 209 0.28 -22.04 23.07
CA LYS A 209 1.67 -22.55 23.01
C LYS A 209 2.30 -22.34 21.62
N ILE A 210 1.48 -22.36 20.57
CA ILE A 210 1.90 -22.10 19.18
C ILE A 210 1.93 -20.59 18.93
N CYS A 211 0.90 -19.87 19.36
CA CYS A 211 0.72 -18.46 19.08
C CYS A 211 0.23 -17.71 20.32
N SER A 212 1.15 -17.02 20.99
CA SER A 212 0.87 -16.24 22.20
C SER A 212 -0.31 -15.29 21.99
N PRO A 213 -1.34 -15.31 22.87
CA PRO A 213 -2.44 -14.35 22.85
C PRO A 213 -2.08 -13.03 23.52
N THR A 214 -0.85 -12.89 24.01
CA THR A 214 -0.38 -11.70 24.73
C THR A 214 -0.57 -10.44 23.89
N PRO A 215 -1.26 -9.41 24.42
CA PRO A 215 -1.59 -8.24 23.62
C PRO A 215 -0.39 -7.33 23.39
N ASN A 216 0.56 -7.25 24.34
CA ASN A 216 1.73 -6.35 24.29
C ASN A 216 2.93 -6.93 23.52
N ILE A 217 2.67 -7.50 22.34
CA ILE A 217 3.68 -7.93 21.37
C ILE A 217 3.32 -7.28 20.02
N PRO A 218 4.30 -6.78 19.25
CA PRO A 218 4.06 -6.39 17.87
C PRO A 218 3.48 -7.53 17.03
N ASP A 219 2.46 -7.22 16.22
CA ASP A 219 1.77 -8.20 15.37
C ASP A 219 2.72 -8.86 14.38
N ASP A 220 3.55 -8.10 13.68
CA ASP A 220 4.48 -8.61 12.68
C ASP A 220 5.42 -9.69 13.24
N VAL A 221 6.01 -9.44 14.42
CA VAL A 221 6.85 -10.39 15.15
C VAL A 221 6.03 -11.60 15.62
N GLN A 222 4.84 -11.37 16.18
CA GLN A 222 4.02 -12.47 16.72
C GLN A 222 3.50 -13.36 15.60
N ILE A 223 2.97 -12.79 14.51
CA ILE A 223 2.48 -13.51 13.34
C ILE A 223 3.61 -14.32 12.69
N GLY A 224 4.81 -13.75 12.56
CA GLY A 224 5.98 -14.49 12.09
C GLY A 224 6.32 -15.71 12.96
N ARG A 225 6.25 -15.58 14.30
CA ARG A 225 6.39 -16.74 15.21
C ARG A 225 5.27 -17.76 15.02
N CYS A 226 4.03 -17.31 14.94
CA CYS A 226 2.87 -18.19 14.82
C CYS A 226 2.97 -19.03 13.55
N PHE A 227 3.31 -18.40 12.42
CA PHE A 227 3.56 -19.11 11.16
C PHE A 227 4.73 -20.09 11.26
N SER A 228 5.87 -19.66 11.82
CA SER A 228 7.03 -20.54 11.98
C SER A 228 6.70 -21.78 12.81
N ASN A 229 5.87 -21.65 13.85
CA ASN A 229 5.47 -22.76 14.73
C ASN A 229 4.47 -23.74 14.08
N ILE A 230 3.87 -23.37 12.95
CA ILE A 230 3.03 -24.25 12.12
C ILE A 230 3.68 -24.56 10.76
N ASN A 231 5.01 -24.45 10.68
CA ASN A 231 5.82 -24.74 9.49
C ASN A 231 5.53 -23.88 8.25
N ILE A 232 4.91 -22.71 8.42
CA ILE A 232 4.77 -21.71 7.36
C ILE A 232 5.95 -20.74 7.46
N THR A 233 6.81 -20.72 6.44
CA THR A 233 8.03 -19.89 6.47
C THR A 233 7.80 -18.52 5.86
N ALA A 234 8.48 -17.50 6.39
CA ALA A 234 8.62 -16.22 5.69
C ALA A 234 9.45 -16.43 4.41
N MET A 235 8.82 -16.28 3.25
CA MET A 235 9.39 -16.60 1.93
C MET A 235 10.26 -15.46 1.36
N ASP A 236 10.99 -15.70 0.28
CA ASP A 236 11.74 -14.66 -0.45
C ASP A 236 10.83 -13.98 -1.47
N SER A 237 10.61 -12.68 -1.32
CA SER A 237 9.80 -11.89 -2.27
C SER A 237 10.65 -11.07 -3.23
N ARG A 238 11.98 -11.13 -3.14
CA ARG A 238 12.88 -10.34 -3.98
C ARG A 238 12.77 -10.77 -5.44
N ASP A 239 13.20 -9.87 -6.32
CA ASP A 239 13.36 -10.23 -7.72
C ASP A 239 14.56 -11.17 -7.93
N ILE A 240 14.72 -11.70 -9.16
CA ILE A 240 15.81 -12.61 -9.50
C ILE A 240 17.22 -12.00 -9.36
N TYR A 241 17.32 -10.67 -9.23
CA TYR A 241 18.58 -9.95 -9.04
C TYR A 241 18.81 -9.60 -7.56
N ASP A 242 18.13 -10.29 -6.64
CA ASP A 242 18.23 -10.06 -5.19
C ASP A 242 17.76 -8.68 -4.72
N ARG A 243 16.96 -7.96 -5.53
CA ARG A 243 16.48 -6.62 -5.20
C ARG A 243 15.14 -6.63 -4.48
N HIS A 244 14.96 -5.70 -3.55
CA HIS A 244 13.79 -5.61 -2.69
C HIS A 244 12.62 -4.90 -3.39
N VAL A 245 11.42 -5.41 -3.17
CA VAL A 245 10.17 -4.92 -3.80
C VAL A 245 9.12 -4.51 -2.77
N PHE A 246 9.11 -5.12 -1.58
CA PHE A 246 8.46 -4.55 -0.41
C PHE A 246 9.48 -3.69 0.32
N LEU A 247 9.24 -2.40 0.52
CA LEU A 247 10.16 -1.55 1.28
C LEU A 247 9.63 -1.29 2.69
N PRO A 248 10.43 -1.56 3.73
CA PRO A 248 10.01 -1.37 5.11
C PRO A 248 10.20 0.09 5.57
N SER A 249 10.58 0.99 4.66
CA SER A 249 10.61 2.44 4.88
C SER A 249 10.28 3.20 3.59
N SER A 250 10.52 4.53 3.61
CA SER A 250 10.28 5.40 2.47
C SER A 250 11.18 5.03 1.31
N PHE A 251 10.64 5.19 0.10
CA PHE A 251 11.38 4.94 -1.13
C PHE A 251 12.59 5.88 -1.27
N SER A 252 12.49 7.11 -0.76
CA SER A 252 13.59 8.09 -0.81
C SER A 252 14.78 7.70 0.06
N GLU A 253 14.54 7.20 1.29
CA GLU A 253 15.61 6.71 2.17
C GLU A 253 16.34 5.52 1.55
N PHE A 254 15.58 4.56 1.01
CA PHE A 254 16.13 3.32 0.48
C PHE A 254 16.80 3.51 -0.90
N ALA A 255 16.32 4.46 -1.70
CA ALA A 255 16.90 4.78 -3.01
C ALA A 255 18.15 5.68 -2.92
N SER A 256 18.29 6.46 -1.86
CA SER A 256 19.41 7.37 -1.65
C SER A 256 20.64 6.67 -1.06
N LEU A 257 21.82 7.21 -1.36
CA LEU A 257 23.09 6.79 -0.71
C LEU A 257 23.40 7.57 0.57
N ILE A 258 22.56 8.55 0.94
CA ILE A 258 22.74 9.37 2.16
C ILE A 258 22.66 8.47 3.39
N GLU A 259 23.58 8.61 4.35
CA GLU A 259 23.56 7.82 5.59
C GLU A 259 22.27 8.01 6.39
N SER A 260 21.77 6.93 7.00
CA SER A 260 20.60 6.99 7.88
C SER A 260 20.67 5.92 8.95
N THR A 261 20.47 6.33 10.20
CA THR A 261 20.38 5.43 11.35
C THR A 261 19.19 4.49 11.26
N HIS A 262 18.09 4.94 10.66
CA HIS A 262 16.88 4.15 10.46
C HIS A 262 17.12 3.02 9.44
N TRP A 263 17.71 3.35 8.29
CA TRP A 263 18.17 2.36 7.31
C TRP A 263 19.19 1.37 7.92
N ASN A 264 20.18 1.86 8.68
CA ASN A 264 21.16 1.00 9.37
C ASN A 264 20.47 -0.01 10.30
N GLY A 265 19.38 0.40 10.96
CA GLY A 265 18.56 -0.48 11.77
C GLY A 265 17.89 -1.59 10.97
N PHE A 266 17.42 -1.31 9.75
CA PHE A 266 16.92 -2.35 8.84
C PHE A 266 18.01 -3.24 8.31
N GLN A 267 19.17 -2.70 7.92
CA GLN A 267 20.30 -3.50 7.44
C GLN A 267 20.71 -4.55 8.47
N LYS A 268 20.84 -4.17 9.76
CA LYS A 268 21.18 -5.09 10.86
C LYS A 268 20.17 -6.23 11.05
N ARG A 269 18.89 -5.96 10.79
CA ARG A 269 17.78 -6.91 10.99
C ARG A 269 17.38 -7.62 9.69
N SER A 270 17.88 -7.20 8.53
CA SER A 270 17.53 -7.79 7.26
C SER A 270 17.93 -9.25 7.24
N TYR A 271 17.05 -10.13 6.77
CA TYR A 271 17.40 -11.54 6.62
C TYR A 271 18.42 -11.72 5.50
N TYR A 272 18.21 -11.03 4.38
CA TYR A 272 19.06 -11.00 3.19
C TYR A 272 19.98 -9.78 3.20
N ASP A 273 20.97 -9.77 2.30
CA ASP A 273 21.80 -8.59 2.08
C ASP A 273 20.94 -7.39 1.67
N LEU A 274 21.25 -6.24 2.27
CA LEU A 274 20.58 -4.98 2.03
C LEU A 274 21.65 -3.94 1.68
N PRO A 275 22.10 -3.88 0.41
CA PRO A 275 22.87 -2.75 -0.07
C PRO A 275 22.00 -1.49 -0.07
N LYS A 276 22.62 -0.33 0.05
CA LYS A 276 21.92 0.96 0.02
C LYS A 276 21.85 1.50 -1.41
N GLY A 277 20.77 2.21 -1.74
CA GLY A 277 20.63 2.92 -3.01
C GLY A 277 19.71 2.23 -4.02
N MET A 278 19.47 2.91 -5.14
CA MET A 278 18.54 2.45 -6.20
C MET A 278 18.84 1.06 -6.76
N SER A 279 20.10 0.61 -6.76
CA SER A 279 20.49 -0.71 -7.24
C SER A 279 19.90 -1.85 -6.40
N ALA A 280 19.55 -1.58 -5.14
CA ALA A 280 18.90 -2.54 -4.24
C ALA A 280 17.39 -2.67 -4.46
N LEU A 281 16.79 -1.85 -5.34
CA LEU A 281 15.35 -1.74 -5.53
C LEU A 281 14.91 -2.45 -6.82
N GLY A 282 13.91 -3.31 -6.69
CA GLY A 282 13.32 -4.01 -7.82
C GLY A 282 12.57 -3.06 -8.76
N ASN A 283 12.48 -3.41 -10.04
CA ASN A 283 11.83 -2.54 -11.04
C ASN A 283 10.31 -2.42 -10.84
N PHE A 284 9.71 -3.34 -10.08
CA PHE A 284 8.28 -3.43 -9.82
C PHE A 284 8.06 -3.43 -8.30
N PRO A 285 8.16 -2.26 -7.65
CA PRO A 285 7.92 -2.15 -6.22
C PRO A 285 6.46 -2.52 -5.90
N MET A 286 6.25 -3.16 -4.76
CA MET A 286 4.95 -3.63 -4.28
C MET A 286 4.38 -2.70 -3.23
N SER A 287 5.22 -2.24 -2.29
CA SER A 287 4.80 -1.25 -1.30
C SER A 287 5.96 -0.42 -0.78
N PHE A 288 5.60 0.76 -0.27
CA PHE A 288 6.47 1.66 0.46
C PHE A 288 5.85 1.97 1.82
N HIS A 289 6.68 1.96 2.86
CA HIS A 289 6.25 2.30 4.22
C HIS A 289 6.63 3.75 4.58
N TYR A 290 6.00 4.31 5.61
CA TYR A 290 6.04 5.73 5.97
C TYR A 290 5.58 6.69 4.85
N ALA A 291 4.68 6.26 3.98
CA ALA A 291 3.97 7.12 3.06
C ALA A 291 2.71 7.68 3.74
N ILE A 292 2.80 8.89 4.29
CA ILE A 292 1.69 9.57 4.97
C ILE A 292 1.20 10.78 4.17
N GLY A 293 -0.04 11.22 4.41
CA GLY A 293 -0.52 12.52 3.94
C GLY A 293 -0.34 12.76 2.43
N ASP A 294 0.29 13.89 2.13
CA ASP A 294 0.68 14.37 0.80
C ASP A 294 1.53 13.35 0.00
N MET A 295 2.38 12.56 0.66
CA MET A 295 3.18 11.53 -0.02
C MET A 295 2.31 10.48 -0.73
N GLN A 296 1.12 10.16 -0.20
CA GLN A 296 0.20 9.23 -0.85
C GLN A 296 -0.26 9.78 -2.22
N TYR A 297 -0.56 11.08 -2.30
CA TYR A 297 -0.98 11.74 -3.53
C TYR A 297 0.18 11.97 -4.49
N GLY A 298 1.37 12.29 -3.98
CA GLY A 298 2.58 12.39 -4.80
C GLY A 298 2.89 11.06 -5.49
N LEU A 299 2.78 9.94 -4.77
CA LEU A 299 2.96 8.61 -5.37
C LEU A 299 1.81 8.27 -6.34
N GLU A 300 0.56 8.60 -6.03
CA GLU A 300 -0.57 8.44 -6.96
C GLU A 300 -0.29 9.17 -8.29
N TYR A 301 0.11 10.45 -8.20
CA TYR A 301 0.46 11.24 -9.37
C TYR A 301 1.60 10.60 -10.16
N LEU A 302 2.71 10.26 -9.51
CA LEU A 302 3.89 9.71 -10.19
C LEU A 302 3.68 8.33 -10.82
N PHE A 303 2.79 7.50 -10.28
CA PHE A 303 2.55 6.16 -10.82
C PHE A 303 1.40 6.08 -11.82
N TYR A 304 0.37 6.91 -11.68
CA TYR A 304 -0.89 6.74 -12.42
C TYR A 304 -1.29 7.95 -13.27
N HIS A 305 -0.60 9.09 -13.16
CA HIS A 305 -0.96 10.31 -13.88
C HIS A 305 0.22 10.95 -14.62
N ALA A 306 1.42 10.90 -14.05
CA ALA A 306 2.60 11.51 -14.65
C ALA A 306 3.13 10.63 -15.79
N GLU A 307 3.25 11.24 -16.97
CA GLU A 307 3.92 10.63 -18.11
C GLU A 307 5.36 11.13 -18.21
N VAL A 308 6.24 10.29 -18.76
CA VAL A 308 7.61 10.66 -19.11
C VAL A 308 7.79 10.35 -20.58
N ALA A 309 8.08 11.38 -21.38
CA ALA A 309 8.23 11.24 -22.83
C ALA A 309 9.17 10.07 -23.19
N GLY A 310 8.66 9.13 -23.99
CA GLY A 310 9.41 7.94 -24.44
C GLY A 310 9.54 6.80 -23.42
N ARG A 311 8.99 6.92 -22.20
CA ARG A 311 9.02 5.84 -21.20
C ARG A 311 7.87 4.87 -21.41
N THR A 312 8.19 3.59 -21.63
CA THR A 312 7.22 2.49 -21.74
C THR A 312 7.46 1.41 -20.69
N SER A 313 6.43 0.65 -20.32
CA SER A 313 6.57 -0.48 -19.39
C SER A 313 7.55 -1.52 -19.93
N ARG A 314 8.48 -1.98 -19.08
CA ARG A 314 9.50 -2.98 -19.44
C ARG A 314 8.90 -4.33 -19.86
N ILE A 315 7.66 -4.61 -19.46
CA ILE A 315 6.93 -5.83 -19.86
C ILE A 315 6.49 -5.71 -21.32
N ILE A 316 5.97 -4.54 -21.70
CA ILE A 316 5.36 -4.29 -23.02
C ILE A 316 6.43 -3.96 -24.09
N ARG A 317 7.56 -3.36 -23.70
CA ARG A 317 8.66 -2.95 -24.60
C ARG A 317 9.25 -4.07 -25.48
N LYS A 318 9.06 -5.35 -25.14
CA LYS A 318 9.75 -6.49 -25.80
C LYS A 318 9.13 -6.97 -27.12
N LYS A 319 8.01 -6.41 -27.61
CA LYS A 319 7.45 -6.77 -28.93
C LYS A 319 6.99 -5.54 -29.72
N PRO A 320 7.35 -5.41 -31.01
CA PRO A 320 6.63 -4.51 -31.91
C PRO A 320 5.22 -5.08 -32.08
N LEU A 321 4.22 -4.40 -31.51
CA LEU A 321 2.83 -4.82 -31.58
C LEU A 321 2.24 -4.27 -32.88
N SER A 322 2.30 -5.07 -33.95
CA SER A 322 1.72 -4.68 -35.24
C SER A 322 0.19 -4.57 -35.20
N ASN A 323 -0.47 -5.15 -34.19
CA ASN A 323 -1.94 -5.25 -34.10
C ASN A 323 -2.53 -4.76 -32.75
N GLY A 324 -1.84 -3.86 -32.05
CA GLY A 324 -2.24 -3.45 -30.70
C GLY A 324 -1.99 -4.54 -29.65
N LEU A 325 -1.93 -4.14 -28.38
CA LEU A 325 -2.00 -5.10 -27.28
C LEU A 325 -3.48 -5.50 -27.14
N ASN A 326 -3.80 -6.70 -26.67
CA ASN A 326 -5.14 -6.99 -26.14
C ASN A 326 -4.97 -7.45 -24.68
N PRO A 327 -6.00 -7.34 -23.82
CA PRO A 327 -5.86 -7.63 -22.39
C PRO A 327 -5.33 -9.04 -22.12
N GLU A 328 -5.82 -10.05 -22.86
CA GLU A 328 -5.39 -11.44 -22.69
C GLU A 328 -3.88 -11.63 -22.98
N ASN A 329 -3.38 -11.06 -24.08
CA ASN A 329 -1.96 -11.10 -24.42
C ASN A 329 -1.12 -10.34 -23.38
N ALA A 330 -1.62 -9.20 -22.89
CA ALA A 330 -0.97 -8.45 -21.83
C ALA A 330 -0.82 -9.29 -20.56
N ILE A 331 -1.89 -9.96 -20.14
CA ILE A 331 -1.88 -10.85 -18.97
C ILE A 331 -0.94 -12.02 -19.17
N ASN A 332 -0.91 -12.64 -20.34
CA ASN A 332 0.01 -13.72 -20.64
C ASN A 332 1.47 -13.24 -20.56
N MET A 333 1.78 -12.05 -21.07
CA MET A 333 3.11 -11.43 -20.92
C MET A 333 3.45 -11.14 -19.46
N ILE A 334 2.49 -10.65 -18.67
CA ILE A 334 2.66 -10.38 -17.23
C ILE A 334 2.89 -11.69 -16.46
N LYS A 335 2.14 -12.77 -16.77
CA LYS A 335 2.35 -14.10 -16.20
C LYS A 335 3.74 -14.62 -16.50
N MET A 336 4.18 -14.55 -17.76
CA MET A 336 5.53 -14.96 -18.16
C MET A 336 6.62 -14.14 -17.45
N TYR A 337 6.41 -12.81 -17.33
CA TYR A 337 7.34 -11.93 -16.62
C TYR A 337 7.42 -12.29 -15.15
N GLY A 338 6.29 -12.37 -14.46
CA GLY A 338 6.22 -12.73 -13.04
C GLY A 338 6.85 -14.10 -12.74
N LYS A 339 6.68 -15.07 -13.65
CA LYS A 339 7.32 -16.40 -13.53
C LYS A 339 8.85 -16.35 -13.59
N SER A 340 9.40 -15.45 -14.40
CA SER A 340 10.84 -15.41 -14.69
C SER A 340 11.62 -14.36 -13.92
N HIS A 341 10.96 -13.41 -13.25
CA HIS A 341 11.62 -12.25 -12.63
C HIS A 341 11.46 -12.16 -11.12
N PHE A 342 10.70 -13.06 -10.49
CA PHE A 342 10.63 -13.18 -9.04
C PHE A 342 11.13 -14.54 -8.58
N LYS A 343 11.69 -14.57 -7.37
CA LYS A 343 12.07 -15.82 -6.73
C LYS A 343 10.81 -16.63 -6.40
N TYR A 344 10.79 -17.90 -6.80
CA TYR A 344 9.71 -18.84 -6.51
C TYR A 344 9.91 -19.50 -5.17
#